data_AF-A0A3E1Y466-F1
#
_entry.id   AF-A0A3E1Y466-F1
#
_cell.length_a   1.000
_cell.length_b   1.000
_cell.length_c   1.000
_cell.angle_alpha   90.00
_cell.angle_beta   90.00
_cell.angle_gamma   90.00
#
_symmetry.space_group_name_H-M   'P 1'
#
loop_
_entity.id
_entity.type
_entity.pdbx_description
1 polymer ?
#
loop_
_entity_poly.entity_id
_entity_poly.type
_entity_poly.pdbx_seq_one_letter_code
_entity_poly.pdbx_strand_id
1 'polypeptide(L)'
;MKSILICSQALLLGLAVNFAVLSGSHRSSAVTKKVKRVDCTSCTGISKKCINNVCETGIKVYTSSVKTGTNPTRWTCTYHYEWSDNSVSQDYTEINNFACPL
;
A
#
# COMPACT_ATOMS: atom_id res chain seq x y z
N MET A 1 11.18 -82.65 -14.19
CA MET A 1 11.37 -82.25 -15.60
C MET A 1 11.72 -80.78 -15.63
N LYS A 2 12.81 -80.46 -16.35
CA LYS A 2 13.32 -79.14 -16.77
C LYS A 2 13.93 -78.22 -15.69
N SER A 3 15.23 -78.44 -15.51
CA SER A 3 16.26 -77.46 -15.14
C SER A 3 16.21 -76.19 -16.00
N ILE A 4 16.63 -75.04 -15.46
CA ILE A 4 17.41 -73.99 -16.16
C ILE A 4 18.25 -73.22 -15.12
N LEU A 5 19.56 -73.27 -15.32
CA LEU A 5 20.61 -72.40 -14.79
C LEU A 5 20.67 -71.13 -15.65
N ILE A 6 20.68 -69.92 -15.08
CA ILE A 6 21.34 -68.70 -15.60
C ILE A 6 21.57 -67.77 -14.38
N CYS A 7 22.77 -67.63 -13.80
CA CYS A 7 23.92 -66.81 -14.19
C CYS A 7 23.64 -65.31 -14.43
N SER A 8 24.62 -64.52 -14.00
CA SER A 8 24.90 -63.14 -14.37
C SER A 8 24.19 -62.00 -13.64
N GLN A 9 24.99 -61.39 -12.76
CA GLN A 9 25.38 -59.97 -12.83
C GLN A 9 24.23 -58.97 -13.04
N ALA A 10 23.97 -58.16 -12.01
CA ALA A 10 24.46 -56.79 -12.04
C ALA A 10 24.06 -56.10 -10.74
N LEU A 11 25.08 -55.83 -9.94
CA LEU A 11 25.10 -54.81 -8.91
C LEU A 11 24.81 -53.46 -9.58
N LEU A 12 23.54 -53.10 -9.74
CA LEU A 12 23.17 -51.77 -10.21
C LEU A 12 22.86 -50.90 -9.00
N LEU A 13 23.93 -50.22 -8.60
CA LEU A 13 23.93 -48.90 -7.99
C LEU A 13 22.70 -48.09 -8.43
N GLY A 14 21.74 -47.93 -7.52
CA GLY A 14 20.70 -46.93 -7.62
C GLY A 14 21.33 -45.55 -7.46
N LEU A 15 21.82 -45.00 -8.57
CA LEU A 15 22.20 -43.59 -8.68
C LEU A 15 20.98 -42.74 -8.34
N ALA A 16 21.09 -42.02 -7.23
CA ALA A 16 20.15 -41.00 -6.82
C ALA A 16 20.01 -39.96 -7.94
N VAL A 17 18.82 -39.87 -8.54
CA VAL A 17 18.50 -38.79 -9.47
C VAL A 17 18.16 -37.56 -8.63
N ASN A 18 19.17 -36.77 -8.28
CA ASN A 18 18.99 -35.40 -7.83
C ASN A 18 18.41 -34.60 -8.99
N PHE A 19 17.08 -34.53 -9.09
CA PHE A 19 16.43 -33.48 -9.87
C PHE A 19 16.56 -32.17 -9.10
N ALA A 20 17.76 -31.58 -9.17
CA ALA A 20 17.91 -30.15 -8.95
C ALA A 20 17.20 -29.46 -10.12
N VAL A 21 15.92 -29.15 -9.91
CA VAL A 21 15.22 -28.18 -10.75
C VAL A 21 15.98 -26.87 -10.58
N LEU A 22 16.86 -26.56 -11.54
CA LEU A 22 17.26 -25.19 -11.78
C LEU A 22 15.98 -24.46 -12.18
N SER A 23 15.35 -23.81 -11.21
CA SER A 23 14.40 -22.73 -11.48
C SER A 23 15.20 -21.65 -12.21
N GLY A 24 15.17 -21.77 -13.54
CA GLY A 24 15.70 -20.79 -14.46
C GLY A 24 15.21 -19.42 -14.03
N SER A 25 16.17 -18.53 -13.90
CA SER A 25 15.98 -17.13 -13.64
C SER A 25 15.01 -16.55 -14.68
N HIS A 26 13.74 -16.40 -14.32
CA HIS A 26 12.87 -15.45 -14.98
C HIS A 26 13.32 -14.06 -14.56
N ARG A 27 14.46 -13.60 -15.10
CA ARG A 27 14.68 -12.18 -15.31
C ARG A 27 13.69 -11.75 -16.39
N SER A 28 12.45 -11.53 -15.98
CA SER A 28 11.52 -10.68 -16.70
C SER A 28 12.11 -9.27 -16.70
N SER A 29 13.00 -9.01 -17.64
CA SER A 29 13.34 -7.64 -18.06
C SER A 29 12.19 -7.14 -18.93
N ALA A 30 11.00 -7.05 -18.34
CA ALA A 30 10.07 -6.02 -18.74
C ALA A 30 10.71 -4.71 -18.26
N VAL A 31 10.83 -3.72 -19.15
CA VAL A 31 11.00 -2.33 -18.72
C VAL A 31 9.71 -1.96 -17.99
N THR A 32 9.62 -2.41 -16.74
CA THR A 32 8.65 -1.89 -15.81
C THR A 32 9.13 -0.48 -15.56
N LYS A 33 8.39 0.53 -16.05
CA LYS A 33 8.39 1.80 -15.33
C LYS A 33 8.12 1.38 -13.90
N LYS A 34 9.12 1.51 -13.02
CA LYS A 34 8.94 1.35 -11.59
C LYS A 34 7.96 2.47 -11.23
N VAL A 35 6.66 2.18 -11.30
CA VAL A 35 5.64 3.05 -10.74
C VAL A 35 6.06 3.12 -9.29
N LYS A 36 6.54 4.29 -8.88
CA LYS A 36 6.89 4.57 -7.50
C LYS A 36 5.59 4.37 -6.73
N ARG A 37 5.38 3.15 -6.23
CA ARG A 37 4.32 2.88 -5.26
C ARG A 37 4.68 3.79 -4.10
N VAL A 38 3.86 4.80 -3.87
CA VAL A 38 4.03 5.68 -2.72
C VAL A 38 3.68 4.82 -1.53
N ASP A 39 4.71 4.24 -0.93
CA ASP A 39 4.56 3.36 0.22
C ASP A 39 3.87 4.11 1.37
N CYS A 40 2.83 3.48 1.89
CA CYS A 40 2.03 4.02 2.96
C CYS A 40 2.78 4.08 4.30
N THR A 41 3.98 3.50 4.39
CA THR A 41 4.90 3.65 5.54
C THR A 41 5.16 5.11 5.92
N SER A 42 5.15 6.03 4.96
CA SER A 42 5.33 7.47 5.19
C SER A 42 4.03 8.28 5.16
N CYS A 43 2.88 7.61 5.12
CA CYS A 43 1.57 8.25 5.02
C CYS A 43 1.07 8.71 6.39
N THR A 44 1.67 9.78 6.90
CA THR A 44 1.38 10.31 8.23
C THR A 44 0.92 11.76 8.15
N GLY A 45 0.12 12.18 9.14
CA GLY A 45 -0.46 13.53 9.22
C GLY A 45 -1.97 13.53 9.04
N ILE A 46 -2.63 14.55 9.60
CA ILE A 46 -4.10 14.62 9.68
C ILE A 46 -4.80 14.68 8.30
N SER A 47 -4.11 15.19 7.29
CA SER A 47 -4.62 15.31 5.93
C SER A 47 -4.20 14.13 5.03
N LYS A 48 -3.55 13.09 5.58
CA LYS A 48 -3.00 11.97 4.81
C LYS A 48 -3.78 10.70 5.08
N LYS A 49 -4.07 9.94 4.01
CA LYS A 49 -4.70 8.62 4.10
C LYS A 49 -4.15 7.68 3.05
N CYS A 50 -3.86 6.44 3.45
CA CYS A 50 -3.46 5.38 2.52
C CYS A 50 -4.72 4.76 1.90
N ILE A 51 -4.87 4.89 0.59
CA ILE A 51 -5.96 4.30 -0.20
C ILE A 51 -5.34 3.52 -1.34
N ASN A 52 -5.65 2.23 -1.45
CA ASN A 52 -5.15 1.36 -2.53
C ASN A 52 -3.61 1.39 -2.73
N ASN A 53 -2.83 1.42 -1.64
CA ASN A 53 -1.37 1.57 -1.63
C ASN A 53 -0.84 2.88 -2.23
N VAL A 54 -1.66 3.93 -2.20
CA VAL A 54 -1.30 5.30 -2.55
C VAL A 54 -1.57 6.18 -1.34
N CYS A 55 -0.56 6.93 -0.90
CA CYS A 55 -0.78 7.96 0.11
C CYS A 55 -1.41 9.19 -0.54
N GLU A 56 -2.67 9.44 -0.25
CA GLU A 56 -3.43 10.57 -0.76
C GLU A 56 -3.41 11.73 0.24
N THR A 57 -3.57 12.95 -0.29
CA THR A 57 -3.80 14.14 0.51
C THR A 57 -5.27 14.50 0.40
N GLY A 58 -5.97 14.56 1.52
CA GLY A 58 -7.38 14.87 1.56
C GLY A 58 -7.64 16.33 1.21
N ILE A 59 -8.82 16.58 0.64
CA ILE A 59 -9.33 17.92 0.34
C ILE A 59 -9.90 18.48 1.63
N LYS A 60 -9.40 19.64 2.08
CA LYS A 60 -9.96 20.34 3.25
C LYS A 60 -11.30 20.96 2.85
N VAL A 61 -12.35 20.63 3.57
CA VAL A 61 -13.70 21.18 3.38
C VAL A 61 -14.14 21.84 4.67
N TYR A 62 -14.46 23.13 4.61
CA TYR A 62 -15.00 23.87 5.76
C TYR A 62 -16.51 23.64 5.87
N THR A 63 -16.97 23.28 7.06
CA THR A 63 -18.38 23.02 7.34
C THR A 63 -19.01 24.10 8.23
N SER A 64 -18.19 24.91 8.90
CA SER A 64 -18.68 26.01 9.75
C SER A 64 -17.68 27.16 9.83
N SER A 65 -18.22 28.39 9.93
CA SER A 65 -17.46 29.61 10.20
C SER A 65 -18.19 30.45 11.25
N VAL A 66 -17.66 30.49 12.47
CA VAL A 66 -18.29 31.18 13.60
C VAL A 66 -17.37 32.27 14.13
N LYS A 67 -17.85 33.52 14.18
CA LYS A 67 -17.11 34.62 14.80
C LYS A 67 -17.06 34.42 16.32
N THR A 68 -15.87 34.23 16.87
CA THR A 68 -15.65 33.94 18.29
C THR A 68 -14.92 35.07 19.03
N GLY A 69 -14.39 36.06 18.32
CA GLY A 69 -13.75 37.24 18.91
C GLY A 69 -14.03 38.52 18.11
N THR A 70 -14.01 39.66 18.80
CA THR A 70 -14.27 40.98 18.20
C THR A 70 -13.06 41.92 18.21
N ASN A 71 -12.12 41.77 19.16
CA ASN A 71 -10.91 42.61 19.26
C ASN A 71 -9.69 41.77 19.74
N PRO A 72 -8.86 41.22 18.83
CA PRO A 72 -9.02 41.23 17.38
C PRO A 72 -10.18 40.34 16.93
N THR A 73 -10.70 40.58 15.72
CA THR A 73 -11.72 39.69 15.14
C THR A 73 -11.12 38.29 14.95
N ARG A 74 -11.80 37.28 15.48
CA ARG A 74 -11.43 35.87 15.37
C ARG A 74 -12.62 35.06 14.92
N TRP A 75 -12.35 34.08 14.07
CA TRP A 75 -13.31 33.13 13.54
C TRP A 75 -12.82 31.72 13.85
N THR A 76 -13.68 30.92 14.46
CA THR A 76 -13.46 29.48 14.59
C THR A 76 -14.05 28.80 13.37
N CYS A 77 -13.19 28.14 12.61
CA CYS A 77 -13.53 27.36 11.44
C CYS A 77 -13.62 25.89 11.83
N THR A 78 -14.70 25.21 11.48
CA THR A 78 -14.78 23.73 11.55
C THR A 78 -14.56 23.17 10.15
N TYR A 79 -13.74 22.13 10.03
CA TYR A 79 -13.44 21.49 8.76
C TYR A 79 -13.14 19.99 8.91
N HIS A 80 -13.27 19.25 7.81
CA HIS A 80 -12.83 17.87 7.69
C HIS A 80 -12.01 17.69 6.41
N TYR A 81 -11.37 16.53 6.25
CA TYR A 81 -10.72 16.10 5.02
C TYR A 81 -11.55 15.04 4.32
N GLU A 82 -11.66 15.15 3.00
CA GLU A 82 -12.30 14.16 2.12
C GLU A 82 -11.26 13.52 1.20
N TRP A 83 -11.41 12.22 0.92
CA TRP A 83 -10.50 11.46 0.05
C TRP A 83 -11.22 10.75 -1.11
N SER A 84 -10.46 10.18 -2.05
CA SER A 84 -10.98 9.58 -3.29
C SER A 84 -11.92 8.38 -3.07
N ASP A 85 -11.84 7.73 -1.91
CA ASP A 85 -12.72 6.63 -1.51
C ASP A 85 -14.05 7.10 -0.87
N ASN A 86 -14.34 8.41 -0.93
CA ASN A 86 -15.48 9.08 -0.28
C ASN A 86 -15.48 9.00 1.25
N SER A 87 -14.36 8.60 1.85
CA SER A 87 -14.23 8.71 3.30
C SER A 87 -14.01 10.15 3.74
N VAL A 88 -14.41 10.41 4.98
CA VAL A 88 -14.30 11.72 5.63
C VAL A 88 -13.57 11.56 6.96
N SER A 89 -12.76 12.56 7.32
CA SER A 89 -12.08 12.58 8.63
C SER A 89 -13.06 12.92 9.76
N GLN A 90 -12.58 12.90 10.99
CA GLN A 90 -13.26 13.65 12.06
C GLN A 90 -13.24 15.15 11.76
N ASP A 91 -14.08 15.91 12.46
CA ASP A 91 -14.02 17.37 12.44
C ASP A 91 -12.79 17.89 13.18
N TYR A 92 -12.18 18.91 12.60
CA TYR A 92 -11.10 19.69 13.17
C TYR A 92 -11.53 21.15 13.28
N THR A 93 -10.84 21.90 14.14
CA THR A 93 -11.05 23.34 14.28
C THR A 93 -9.77 24.12 14.07
N GLU A 94 -9.89 25.30 13.47
CA GLU A 94 -8.80 26.28 13.37
C GLU A 94 -9.32 27.70 13.62
N ILE A 95 -8.43 28.58 14.10
CA ILE A 95 -8.75 29.98 14.35
C ILE A 95 -8.16 30.83 13.23
N ASN A 96 -9.01 31.61 12.58
CA ASN A 96 -8.63 32.53 11.52
C ASN A 96 -9.01 33.99 11.90
N ASN A 97 -8.36 34.97 11.29
CA ASN A 97 -8.71 36.39 11.46
C ASN A 97 -9.86 36.82 10.54
N PHE A 98 -10.23 35.97 9.59
CA PHE A 98 -11.28 36.18 8.60
C PHE A 98 -12.26 35.00 8.61
N ALA A 99 -13.46 35.20 8.06
CA ALA A 99 -14.41 34.11 7.86
C ALA A 99 -13.83 33.02 6.95
N CYS A 100 -14.27 31.79 7.14
CA CYS A 100 -13.76 30.60 6.45
C CYS A 100 -14.49 30.46 5.10
N PRO A 101 -13.83 29.97 4.04
CA PRO A 101 -14.47 29.73 2.76
C PRO A 101 -15.33 28.45 2.83
N LEU A 102 -16.66 28.62 2.94
CA LEU A 102 -17.67 27.55 2.93
C LEU A 102 -18.11 27.20 1.51
#